data_AF-A0A3N7FS62-F1
#
_entry.id   AF-A0A3N7FS62-F1
#
_cell.length_a   1.000
_cell.length_b   1.000
_cell.length_c   1.000
_cell.angle_alpha   90.00
_cell.angle_beta   90.00
_cell.angle_gamma   90.00
#
_symmetry.space_group_name_H-M   'P 1'
#
loop_
_entity.id
_entity.type
_entity.pdbx_description
1 polymer ?
#
loop_
_entity_poly.entity_id
_entity_poly.type
_entity_poly.pdbx_seq_one_letter_code
_entity_poly.pdbx_strand_id
1 'polypeptide(L)' 'MTHHLVLSYELHKKMEVFRPHKAYPVELAQFHSEDYVEFLHRITPDTQHLFAGEMARCVDFSL' A
#
# COMPACT_ATOMS: atom_id res chain seq x y z
N MET A 1 -10.86 -0.08 13.20
CA MET A 1 -11.08 0.23 14.64
C MET A 1 -11.01 1.73 14.91
N THR A 2 -9.90 2.41 14.62
CA THR A 2 -9.73 3.87 14.88
C THR A 2 -10.84 4.74 14.28
N HIS A 3 -11.25 4.47 13.03
CA HIS A 3 -12.33 5.22 12.38
C HIS A 3 -13.65 5.21 13.19
N HIS A 4 -14.00 4.09 13.81
CA HIS A 4 -15.23 3.97 14.61
C HIS A 4 -15.17 4.85 15.86
N LEU A 5 -14.02 4.91 16.54
CA LEU A 5 -13.84 5.79 17.71
C LEU A 5 -13.97 7.27 17.33
N VAL A 6 -13.39 7.68 16.20
CA VAL A 6 -13.49 9.06 15.69
C VAL A 6 -14.95 9.46 15.42
N LEU A 7 -15.77 8.52 14.96
CA LEU A 7 -17.21 8.72 14.80
C LEU A 7 -17.95 8.76 16.14
N SER A 8 -17.70 7.81 17.04
CA SER A 8 -18.35 7.73 18.36
C SER A 8 -18.07 8.93 19.26
N TYR A 9 -16.85 9.50 19.21
CA TYR A 9 -16.49 10.72 19.94
C TYR A 9 -16.81 12.02 19.18
N GLU A 10 -17.48 11.92 18.03
CA GLU A 10 -17.87 13.05 17.18
C GLU A 10 -16.70 13.94 16.69
N LEU A 11 -15.47 13.43 16.73
CA LEU A 11 -14.28 14.18 16.34
C LEU A 11 -14.28 14.53 14.85
N HIS A 12 -14.93 13.71 14.02
CA HIS A 12 -15.14 13.98 12.60
C HIS A 12 -15.85 15.32 12.31
N LYS A 13 -16.61 15.88 13.26
CA LYS A 13 -17.26 17.20 13.11
C LYS A 13 -16.28 18.37 13.20
N LYS A 14 -15.08 18.13 13.75
CA LYS A 14 -14.02 19.14 13.97
C LYS A 14 -12.83 18.98 13.02
N MET A 15 -12.94 18.09 12.03
CA MET A 15 -11.87 17.76 11.11
C MET A 15 -12.39 17.72 9.68
N GLU A 16 -11.53 18.05 8.72
CA GLU A 16 -11.81 17.81 7.32
C GLU A 16 -11.49 16.34 6.98
N VAL A 17 -12.52 15.57 6.65
CA VAL A 17 -12.40 14.15 6.35
C VAL A 17 -12.37 13.95 4.84
N PHE A 18 -11.24 13.45 4.34
CA PHE A 18 -11.05 13.15 2.92
C PHE A 18 -11.02 11.66 2.66
N ARG A 19 -11.57 11.25 1.51
CA ARG A 19 -11.40 9.91 0.98
C ARG A 19 -10.17 9.91 0.06
N PRO A 20 -9.10 9.17 0.36
CA PRO A 20 -7.93 9.14 -0.51
C PRO A 20 -8.26 8.48 -1.85
N HIS A 21 -7.64 8.97 -2.92
CA HIS A 21 -7.61 8.25 -4.19
C HIS A 21 -6.61 7.08 -4.12
N LYS A 22 -6.75 6.12 -5.03
CA LYS A 22 -5.70 5.10 -5.21
C LYS A 22 -4.49 5.78 -5.87
N ALA A 23 -3.31 5.56 -5.32
CA ALA A 23 -2.07 6.04 -5.92
C ALA A 23 -1.83 5.35 -7.26
N TYR A 24 -1.35 6.09 -8.25
CA TYR A 24 -0.96 5.54 -9.55
C TYR A 24 0.42 4.89 -9.46
N PRO A 25 0.71 3.87 -10.31
CA PRO A 25 2.03 3.24 -10.34
C PRO A 25 3.19 4.23 -10.53
N VAL A 26 2.98 5.27 -11.35
CA VAL A 26 3.97 6.32 -11.60
C VAL A 26 4.29 7.17 -10.36
N GLU A 27 3.34 7.34 -9.45
CA GLU A 27 3.56 8.06 -8.18
C GLU A 27 4.39 7.22 -7.22
N LEU A 28 4.13 5.91 -7.19
CA LEU A 28 4.90 4.95 -6.39
C LEU A 28 6.33 4.78 -6.92
N ALA A 29 6.50 4.82 -8.25
CA ALA A 29 7.78 4.69 -8.93
C ALA A 29 8.71 5.91 -8.73
N GLN A 30 8.25 7.00 -8.10
CA GLN A 30 9.11 8.14 -7.75
C GLN A 30 10.17 7.78 -6.70
N PHE A 31 9.89 6.76 -5.89
CA PHE A 31 10.78 6.29 -4.84
C PHE A 31 11.10 4.81 -4.96
N HIS A 32 10.14 4.01 -5.45
CA HIS A 32 10.33 2.58 -5.67
C HIS A 32 10.76 2.27 -7.11
N SER A 33 11.47 1.16 -7.34
CA SER A 33 11.76 0.71 -8.70
C SER A 33 10.48 0.26 -9.41
N GLU A 34 10.44 0.45 -10.73
CA GLU A 34 9.30 0.06 -11.57
C GLU A 34 9.01 -1.44 -11.46
N ASP A 35 10.05 -2.28 -11.49
CA ASP A 35 9.95 -3.74 -11.33
C ASP A 35 9.28 -4.13 -9.99
N TYR A 36 9.57 -3.39 -8.91
CA TYR A 36 8.96 -3.63 -7.61
C TYR A 36 7.48 -3.23 -7.57
N VAL A 37 7.13 -2.10 -8.18
CA VAL A 37 5.73 -1.66 -8.29
C VAL A 37 4.90 -2.63 -9.13
N GLU A 38 5.47 -3.16 -10.23
CA GLU A 38 4.83 -4.18 -11.04
C GLU A 38 4.66 -5.49 -10.27
N PHE A 39 5.67 -5.91 -9.51
CA PHE A 39 5.59 -7.07 -8.63
C PHE A 39 4.45 -6.94 -7.61
N LEU A 40 4.37 -5.79 -6.90
CA LEU A 40 3.29 -5.52 -5.94
C LEU A 40 1.90 -5.57 -6.58
N HIS A 41 1.79 -5.18 -7.85
CA HIS A 41 0.53 -5.24 -8.60
C HIS A 41 0.13 -6.67 -9.01
N ARG A 42 1.11 -7.56 -9.20
CA ARG A 42 0.90 -8.93 -9.72
C ARG A 42 0.76 -9.99 -8.64
N ILE A 43 1.38 -9.79 -7.47
CA ILE A 43 1.38 -10.79 -6.41
C ILE A 43 0.03 -10.84 -5.68
N THR A 44 -0.49 -12.05 -5.51
CA THR A 44 -1.65 -12.37 -4.68
C THR A 44 -1.31 -13.58 -3.82
N PRO A 45 -2.06 -13.87 -2.74
CA PRO A 45 -1.80 -15.04 -1.89
C PRO A 45 -1.66 -16.34 -2.68
N ASP A 46 -2.45 -16.52 -3.73
CA ASP A 46 -2.42 -17.71 -4.59
C ASP A 46 -1.16 -17.79 -5.46
N THR A 47 -0.62 -16.65 -5.88
CA THR A 47 0.55 -16.60 -6.79
C THR A 47 1.89 -16.47 -6.06
N GLN A 48 1.90 -16.37 -4.73
CA GLN A 48 3.12 -16.23 -3.91
C GLN A 48 4.20 -17.27 -4.22
N HIS A 49 3.80 -18.52 -4.44
CA HIS A 49 4.72 -19.63 -4.74
C HIS A 49 5.49 -19.45 -6.06
N LEU A 50 4.93 -18.70 -7.01
CA LEU A 50 5.55 -18.42 -8.31
C LEU A 50 6.64 -17.35 -8.22
N PHE A 51 6.59 -16.52 -7.18
CA PHE A 51 7.48 -15.36 -7.02
C PHE A 51 8.45 -15.49 -5.85
N ALA A 52 8.73 -16.71 -5.39
CA ALA A 52 9.58 -16.97 -4.23
C ALA A 52 10.98 -16.32 -4.31
N GLY A 53 11.55 -16.19 -5.52
CA GLY A 53 12.84 -15.53 -5.74
C GLY A 53 12.79 -14.00 -5.68
N GLU A 54 11.68 -13.38 -6.11
CA GLU A 54 11.46 -11.93 -6.04
C GLU A 54 11.08 -11.47 -4.63
N MET A 55 10.35 -12.32 -3.90
CA MET A 55 10.06 -12.11 -2.48
C MET A 55 11.33 -11.96 -1.64
N ALA A 56 12.39 -12.71 -1.94
CA ALA A 56 13.66 -12.61 -1.23
C ALA A 56 14.41 -11.28 -1.52
N ARG A 57 14.23 -10.70 -2.71
CA ARG A 57 14.85 -9.42 -3.11
C ARG A 57 14.11 -8.20 -2.57
N CYS A 58 12.79 -8.30 -2.40
CA CYS A 58 11.98 -7.20 -1.88
C CYS A 58 12.28 -6.85 -0.42
N VAL A 59 12.84 -7.78 0.36
CA VAL A 59 13.18 -7.54 1.78
C VAL A 59 14.42 -6.64 1.93
N ASP A 60 15.29 -6.58 0.91
CA ASP A 60 16.54 -5.83 0.96
C ASP A 60 16.38 -4.34 0.61
N PHE A 61 15.33 -3.97 -0.13
CA PHE A 61 15.11 -2.59 -0.63
C PHE A 61 14.30 -1.69 0.33
N SER A 62 14.05 -2.14 1.56
CA SER A 62 13.28 -1.41 2.56
C SER A 62 14.13 -0.55 3.52
N LEU A 63 15.43 -0.35 3.24
CA LEU A 63 16.34 0.53 3.99
C LEU A 63 17.11 1.47 3.07
#